data_AF-A0AAW6I489-F1
#
_entry.id   AF-A0AAW6I489-F1
#
_cell.length_a   1.000
_cell.length_b   1.000
_cell.length_c   1.000
_cell.angle_alpha   90.00
_cell.angle_beta   90.00
_cell.angle_gamma   90.00
#
_symmetry.space_group_name_H-M   'P 1'
#
loop_
_entity.id
_entity.type
_entity.pdbx_description
1 polymer ?
#
loop_
_entity_poly.entity_id
_entity_poly.type
_entity_poly.pdbx_seq_one_letter_code
_entity_poly.pdbx_strand_id
1 'polypeptide(L)'
;MWPLKKRIPLKDSGIFEGFTDWHSHILPGVDDGVQTMEEALEILRLYESLGVKSIWLTPHIMEDMPNTTTHLRERYAELQAAYSGRIKLHLASENMLDNLFEERLEKNDLLPLGESGDHLLVETSYFSPPMGLNNILLRIKAKGYYPILAHPERYVYMGESDYQQLKGIGVKFQLNLFSLVGAYGVETKKKAEWLLKNDFYNLMGSDIHRLALYEEMIRKKMQKNILERLKDLSK
;
A
#
# COMPACT_ATOMS: atom_id res chain seq x y z
N MET A 1 25.31 -28.16 10.73
CA MET A 1 24.94 -27.40 9.51
C MET A 1 23.51 -26.92 9.66
N TRP A 2 23.29 -25.61 9.75
CA TRP A 2 21.94 -25.04 9.69
C TRP A 2 21.44 -25.23 8.24
N PRO A 3 20.30 -25.88 7.97
CA PRO A 3 19.84 -26.04 6.60
C PRO A 3 19.60 -24.66 5.99
N LEU A 4 20.27 -24.38 4.87
CA LEU A 4 20.08 -23.16 4.08
C LEU A 4 18.58 -23.03 3.76
N LYS A 5 17.93 -22.02 4.32
CA LYS A 5 16.50 -21.76 4.06
C LYS A 5 16.31 -21.52 2.56
N LYS A 6 15.49 -22.35 1.91
CA LYS A 6 15.17 -22.22 0.48
C LYS A 6 14.59 -20.83 0.20
N ARG A 7 15.20 -20.10 -0.73
CA ARG A 7 14.73 -18.78 -1.20
C ARG A 7 14.19 -18.89 -2.62
N ILE A 8 13.03 -18.29 -2.89
CA ILE A 8 12.32 -18.39 -4.17
C ILE A 8 12.07 -16.96 -4.69
N PRO A 9 12.31 -16.66 -5.98
CA PRO A 9 11.89 -15.40 -6.58
C PRO A 9 10.39 -15.16 -6.39
N LEU A 10 9.95 -13.92 -6.14
CA LEU A 10 8.52 -13.64 -5.89
C LEU A 10 7.64 -14.07 -7.07
N LYS A 11 8.05 -13.74 -8.30
CA LYS A 11 7.34 -14.14 -9.52
C LYS A 11 7.15 -15.65 -9.69
N ASP A 12 8.07 -16.45 -9.12
CA ASP A 12 8.05 -17.92 -9.21
C ASP A 12 7.44 -18.57 -7.95
N SER A 13 7.01 -17.77 -6.98
CA SER A 13 6.55 -18.26 -5.67
C SER A 13 5.05 -18.56 -5.60
N GLY A 14 4.28 -18.07 -6.57
CA GLY A 14 2.82 -18.12 -6.57
C GLY A 14 2.15 -17.12 -5.61
N ILE A 15 2.91 -16.20 -4.99
CA ILE A 15 2.35 -15.20 -4.05
C ILE A 15 1.35 -14.25 -4.72
N PHE A 16 1.49 -14.04 -6.03
CA PHE A 16 0.63 -13.14 -6.80
C PHE A 16 -0.63 -13.81 -7.34
N GLU A 17 -0.74 -15.14 -7.29
CA GLU A 17 -1.93 -15.85 -7.79
C GLU A 17 -3.13 -15.57 -6.88
N GLY A 18 -4.16 -14.93 -7.43
CA GLY A 18 -5.34 -14.53 -6.65
C GLY A 18 -5.12 -13.27 -5.81
N PHE A 19 -3.96 -12.62 -5.91
CA PHE A 19 -3.59 -11.48 -5.06
C PHE A 19 -4.44 -10.25 -5.34
N THR A 20 -4.77 -9.53 -4.27
CA THR A 20 -5.28 -8.15 -4.31
C THR A 20 -4.17 -7.21 -3.89
N ASP A 21 -3.76 -6.31 -4.78
CA ASP A 21 -2.83 -5.24 -4.45
C ASP A 21 -3.59 -4.06 -3.83
N TRP A 22 -3.41 -3.83 -2.53
CA TRP A 22 -4.13 -2.79 -1.79
C TRP A 22 -3.47 -1.41 -1.84
N HIS A 23 -2.33 -1.26 -2.50
CA HIS A 23 -1.57 -0.02 -2.52
C HIS A 23 -0.71 0.06 -3.78
N SER A 24 -1.01 1.00 -4.68
CA SER A 24 -0.22 1.21 -5.91
C SER A 24 -0.37 2.63 -6.48
N HIS A 25 0.71 3.14 -7.10
CA HIS A 25 0.78 4.46 -7.74
C HIS A 25 0.87 4.31 -9.25
N ILE A 26 -0.07 3.58 -9.83
CA ILE A 26 -0.12 3.28 -11.27
C ILE A 26 -1.12 4.15 -12.02
N LEU A 27 -1.82 5.07 -11.35
CA LEU A 27 -2.74 5.98 -12.01
C LEU A 27 -1.93 7.04 -12.79
N PRO A 28 -2.04 7.14 -14.12
CA PRO A 28 -1.09 7.93 -14.89
C PRO A 28 -1.16 9.43 -14.66
N GLY A 29 -0.02 10.02 -14.28
CA GLY A 29 0.25 11.46 -14.33
C GLY A 29 -0.40 12.27 -13.21
N VAL A 30 -0.69 11.64 -12.08
CA VAL A 30 -1.30 12.31 -10.91
C VAL A 30 -0.35 12.48 -9.74
N ASP A 31 0.69 11.64 -9.65
CA ASP A 31 1.66 11.68 -8.56
C ASP A 31 3.09 11.35 -8.99
N ASP A 32 3.97 10.99 -8.05
CA ASP A 32 5.36 10.60 -8.29
C ASP A 32 5.50 9.16 -8.81
N GLY A 33 4.38 8.46 -8.99
CA GLY A 33 4.26 7.16 -9.61
C GLY A 33 4.33 7.20 -11.13
N VAL A 34 3.47 6.41 -11.76
CA VAL A 34 3.45 6.21 -13.20
C VAL A 34 3.00 7.49 -13.92
N GLN A 35 3.74 7.91 -14.94
CA GLN A 35 3.46 9.17 -15.66
C GLN A 35 2.65 8.98 -16.93
N THR A 36 2.64 7.78 -17.53
CA THR A 36 2.04 7.55 -18.85
C THR A 36 1.02 6.41 -18.83
N MET A 37 0.01 6.52 -19.70
CA MET A 37 -0.98 5.45 -19.87
C MET A 37 -0.31 4.15 -20.36
N GLU A 38 0.70 4.26 -21.22
CA GLU A 38 1.44 3.11 -21.73
C GLU A 38 2.10 2.31 -20.61
N GLU A 39 2.86 2.96 -19.73
CA GLU A 39 3.52 2.30 -18.61
C GLU A 39 2.51 1.67 -17.63
N ALA A 40 1.39 2.34 -17.36
CA ALA A 40 0.34 1.76 -16.51
C ALA A 40 -0.25 0.48 -17.13
N LEU A 41 -0.52 0.49 -18.44
CA LEU A 41 -1.03 -0.69 -19.14
C LEU A 41 0.01 -1.82 -19.17
N GLU A 42 1.30 -1.52 -19.28
CA GLU A 42 2.38 -2.52 -19.19
C GLU A 42 2.46 -3.16 -17.80
N ILE A 43 2.36 -2.35 -16.74
CA ILE A 43 2.29 -2.85 -15.36
C ILE A 43 1.07 -3.75 -15.17
N LEU A 44 -0.10 -3.35 -15.68
CA LEU A 44 -1.32 -4.17 -15.60
C LEU A 44 -1.17 -5.51 -16.34
N ARG A 45 -0.52 -5.54 -17.52
CA ARG A 45 -0.22 -6.80 -18.23
C ARG A 45 0.72 -7.69 -17.41
N LEU A 46 1.72 -7.11 -16.76
CA LEU A 46 2.65 -7.84 -15.91
C LEU A 46 1.93 -8.42 -14.67
N TYR A 47 1.08 -7.63 -14.02
CA TYR A 47 0.20 -8.11 -12.95
C TYR A 47 -0.66 -9.29 -13.39
N GLU A 48 -1.30 -9.22 -14.56
CA GLU A 48 -2.11 -10.32 -15.10
C GLU A 48 -1.27 -11.58 -15.31
N SER A 49 -0.06 -11.43 -15.87
CA SER A 49 0.84 -12.58 -16.11
C SER A 49 1.30 -13.26 -14.81
N LEU A 50 1.28 -12.54 -13.69
CA LEU A 50 1.62 -13.04 -12.36
C LEU A 50 0.41 -13.61 -11.60
N GLY A 51 -0.81 -13.44 -12.13
CA GLY A 51 -2.04 -13.99 -11.54
C GLY A 51 -2.80 -13.04 -10.60
N VAL A 52 -2.41 -11.75 -10.53
CA VAL A 52 -3.12 -10.74 -9.72
C VAL A 52 -4.54 -10.55 -10.24
N LYS A 53 -5.50 -10.36 -9.33
CA LYS A 53 -6.93 -10.29 -9.65
C LYS A 53 -7.56 -8.94 -9.37
N SER A 54 -7.05 -8.21 -8.40
CA SER A 54 -7.59 -6.92 -8.01
C SER A 54 -6.48 -5.95 -7.63
N ILE A 55 -6.67 -4.68 -7.95
CA ILE A 55 -5.72 -3.61 -7.65
C ILE A 55 -6.47 -2.37 -7.18
N TRP A 56 -6.02 -1.80 -6.08
CA TRP A 56 -6.37 -0.47 -5.63
C TRP A 56 -5.30 0.53 -6.07
N LEU A 57 -5.73 1.50 -6.89
CA LEU A 57 -4.94 2.66 -7.23
C LEU A 57 -5.11 3.67 -6.10
N THR A 58 -4.01 4.03 -5.45
CA THR A 58 -3.97 4.85 -4.23
C THR A 58 -3.05 6.04 -4.41
N PRO A 59 -3.27 6.89 -5.43
CA PRO A 59 -2.40 8.03 -5.66
C PRO A 59 -2.36 8.96 -4.45
N HIS A 60 -1.26 9.68 -4.30
CA HIS A 60 -1.07 10.59 -3.19
C HIS A 60 -2.10 11.75 -3.20
N ILE A 61 -2.57 12.08 -2.00
CA ILE A 61 -3.22 13.35 -1.67
C ILE A 61 -2.46 13.94 -0.49
N MET A 62 -1.77 15.05 -0.73
CA MET A 62 -0.99 15.79 0.27
C MET A 62 -0.85 17.26 -0.14
N GLU A 63 -0.38 18.13 0.75
CA GLU A 63 -0.22 19.57 0.48
C GLU A 63 0.62 19.84 -0.79
N ASP A 64 1.74 19.14 -0.96
CA ASP A 64 2.63 19.28 -2.14
C ASP A 64 2.02 18.70 -3.42
N MET A 65 0.97 17.87 -3.29
CA MET A 65 0.29 17.20 -4.38
C MET A 65 -1.22 17.16 -4.12
N PRO A 66 -1.90 18.30 -4.27
CA PRO A 66 -3.26 18.48 -3.79
C PRO A 66 -4.30 17.90 -4.78
N ASN A 67 -4.08 16.67 -5.26
CA ASN A 67 -4.98 15.95 -6.15
C ASN A 67 -6.41 16.01 -5.64
N THR A 68 -7.37 16.44 -6.47
CA THR A 68 -8.78 16.46 -6.07
C THR A 68 -9.43 15.11 -6.32
N THR A 69 -10.42 14.73 -5.52
CA THR A 69 -11.11 13.44 -5.74
C THR A 69 -11.82 13.39 -7.09
N THR A 70 -12.28 14.53 -7.61
CA THR A 70 -12.84 14.67 -8.96
C THR A 70 -11.78 14.36 -10.03
N HIS A 71 -10.61 15.02 -9.96
CA HIS A 71 -9.53 14.79 -10.91
C HIS A 71 -9.09 13.32 -10.94
N LEU A 72 -8.93 12.71 -9.77
CA LEU A 72 -8.56 11.29 -9.67
C LEU A 72 -9.61 10.37 -10.28
N ARG A 73 -10.91 10.66 -10.10
CA ARG A 73 -12.01 9.90 -10.76
C ARG A 73 -11.99 10.03 -12.27
N GLU A 74 -11.69 11.22 -12.81
CA GLU A 74 -11.56 11.45 -14.26
C GLU A 74 -10.40 10.63 -14.85
N ARG A 75 -9.20 10.75 -14.25
CA ARG A 75 -8.02 9.98 -14.66
C ARG A 75 -8.25 8.48 -14.56
N TYR A 76 -8.95 8.05 -13.51
CA TYR A 76 -9.30 6.65 -13.32
C TYR A 76 -10.27 6.15 -14.41
N ALA A 77 -11.28 6.95 -14.77
CA ALA A 77 -12.19 6.61 -15.86
C ALA A 77 -11.46 6.48 -17.21
N GLU A 78 -10.47 7.34 -17.49
CA GLU A 78 -9.61 7.21 -18.68
C GLU A 78 -8.81 5.90 -18.68
N LEU A 79 -8.20 5.54 -17.55
CA LEU A 79 -7.48 4.27 -17.42
C LEU A 79 -8.41 3.08 -17.61
N GLN A 80 -9.61 3.11 -17.01
CA GLN A 80 -10.61 2.05 -17.19
C GLN A 80 -11.05 1.92 -18.64
N ALA A 81 -11.19 3.04 -19.37
CA ALA A 81 -11.55 3.01 -20.79
C ALA A 81 -10.42 2.45 -21.68
N ALA A 82 -9.16 2.68 -21.32
CA ALA A 82 -7.99 2.18 -22.04
C ALA A 82 -7.64 0.72 -21.69
N TYR A 83 -8.01 0.25 -20.48
CA TYR A 83 -7.68 -1.08 -19.99
C TYR A 83 -8.70 -2.14 -20.44
N SER A 84 -8.22 -3.16 -21.15
CA SER A 84 -9.03 -4.27 -21.68
C SER A 84 -8.76 -5.62 -21.02
N GLY A 85 -7.97 -5.64 -19.94
CA GLY A 85 -7.65 -6.86 -19.21
C GLY A 85 -8.72 -7.26 -18.19
N ARG A 86 -8.40 -8.24 -17.36
CA ARG A 86 -9.33 -8.91 -16.43
C ARG A 86 -9.14 -8.54 -14.97
N ILE A 87 -8.16 -7.71 -14.62
CA ILE A 87 -7.96 -7.26 -13.25
C ILE A 87 -9.11 -6.32 -12.87
N LYS A 88 -9.68 -6.54 -11.68
CA LYS A 88 -10.62 -5.60 -11.08
C LYS A 88 -9.84 -4.38 -10.58
N LEU A 89 -10.04 -3.25 -11.24
CA LEU A 89 -9.45 -1.98 -10.80
C LEU A 89 -10.38 -1.31 -9.79
N HIS A 90 -9.78 -0.62 -8.83
CA HIS A 90 -10.45 0.18 -7.81
C HIS A 90 -9.69 1.49 -7.61
N LEU A 91 -10.40 2.56 -7.27
CA LEU A 91 -9.81 3.85 -6.94
C LEU A 91 -9.99 4.16 -5.45
N ALA A 92 -8.89 4.52 -4.80
CA ALA A 92 -8.81 5.11 -3.47
C ALA A 92 -7.76 6.24 -3.48
N SER A 93 -7.29 6.68 -2.31
CA SER A 93 -6.12 7.55 -2.18
C SER A 93 -5.23 7.13 -1.02
N GLU A 94 -3.92 7.34 -1.16
CA GLU A 94 -3.01 7.42 -0.01
C GLU A 94 -2.98 8.88 0.47
N ASN A 95 -3.34 9.10 1.74
CA ASN A 95 -3.47 10.45 2.27
C ASN A 95 -2.37 10.74 3.28
N MET A 96 -1.57 11.77 3.03
CA MET A 96 -0.65 12.30 4.03
C MET A 96 -1.44 12.92 5.18
N LEU A 97 -1.09 12.60 6.43
CA LEU A 97 -1.72 13.21 7.60
C LEU A 97 -1.19 14.64 7.85
N ASP A 98 -1.53 15.55 6.93
CA ASP A 98 -1.22 16.98 6.93
C ASP A 98 -2.50 17.85 7.07
N ASN A 99 -2.40 19.18 6.93
CA ASN A 99 -3.57 20.04 7.09
C ASN A 99 -4.61 19.85 5.98
N LEU A 100 -4.16 19.51 4.77
CA LEU A 100 -5.06 19.23 3.64
C LEU A 100 -5.94 18.02 3.96
N PHE A 101 -5.37 16.97 4.56
CA PHE A 101 -6.16 15.82 4.99
C PHE A 101 -7.21 16.20 6.04
N GLU A 102 -6.86 17.01 7.04
CA GLU A 102 -7.82 17.44 8.06
C GLU A 102 -8.99 18.23 7.45
N GLU A 103 -8.71 19.16 6.54
CA GLU A 103 -9.73 19.92 5.81
C GLU A 103 -10.66 18.99 5.00
N ARG A 104 -10.10 17.99 4.32
CA ARG A 104 -10.86 17.05 3.49
C ARG A 104 -11.67 16.06 4.32
N LEU A 105 -11.14 15.62 5.46
CA LEU A 105 -11.86 14.80 6.42
C LEU A 105 -13.08 15.54 6.97
N GLU A 106 -12.96 16.83 7.26
CA GLU A 106 -14.10 17.67 7.69
C GLU A 106 -15.19 17.74 6.61
N LYS A 107 -14.80 17.91 5.34
CA LYS A 107 -15.69 18.01 4.18
C LYS A 107 -16.21 16.67 3.65
N ASN A 108 -15.71 15.54 4.16
CA ASN A 108 -15.92 14.20 3.61
C ASN A 108 -15.53 14.08 2.12
N ASP A 109 -14.50 14.83 1.69
CA ASP A 109 -13.95 14.76 0.33
C ASP A 109 -12.78 13.76 0.28
N LEU A 110 -13.12 12.47 0.29
CA LEU A 110 -12.18 11.37 0.45
C LEU A 110 -12.43 10.26 -0.59
N LEU A 111 -11.41 9.42 -0.81
CA LEU A 111 -11.49 8.20 -1.63
C LEU A 111 -11.10 6.99 -0.77
N PRO A 112 -12.07 6.40 -0.05
CA PRO A 112 -11.80 5.29 0.86
C PRO A 112 -11.45 3.98 0.14
N LEU A 113 -10.63 3.17 0.82
CA LEU A 113 -10.35 1.77 0.48
C LEU A 113 -11.51 0.85 0.90
N GLY A 114 -11.56 -0.33 0.26
CA GLY A 114 -12.47 -1.42 0.59
C GLY A 114 -13.84 -1.30 -0.08
N GLU A 115 -14.51 -2.43 -0.32
CA GLU A 115 -15.83 -2.44 -0.99
C GLU A 115 -16.92 -1.75 -0.16
N SER A 116 -16.78 -1.74 1.17
CA SER A 116 -17.66 -1.00 2.08
C SER A 116 -17.38 0.50 2.08
N GLY A 117 -16.25 0.95 1.52
CA GLY A 117 -15.87 2.36 1.46
C GLY A 117 -15.65 3.02 2.83
N ASP A 118 -15.18 2.24 3.82
CA ASP A 118 -15.06 2.65 5.22
C ASP A 118 -13.61 2.68 5.73
N HIS A 119 -12.60 2.36 4.90
CA HIS A 119 -11.19 2.45 5.28
C HIS A 119 -10.48 3.65 4.65
N LEU A 120 -9.62 4.34 5.39
CA LEU A 120 -8.75 5.39 4.82
C LEU A 120 -7.30 4.94 4.89
N LEU A 121 -6.63 4.85 3.73
CA LEU A 121 -5.18 4.68 3.68
C LEU A 121 -4.52 6.02 4.02
N VAL A 122 -3.71 6.00 5.07
CA VAL A 122 -3.05 7.20 5.57
C VAL A 122 -1.56 6.94 5.76
N GLU A 123 -0.77 7.98 5.55
CA GLU A 123 0.67 7.95 5.77
C GLU A 123 1.16 9.19 6.52
N THR A 124 2.43 9.15 6.93
CA THR A 124 3.11 10.25 7.64
C THR A 124 4.54 10.40 7.12
N SER A 125 5.23 11.48 7.50
CA SER A 125 6.68 11.59 7.29
C SER A 125 7.41 10.38 7.88
N TYR A 126 8.38 9.83 7.15
CA TYR A 126 9.17 8.68 7.62
C TYR A 126 10.02 8.97 8.87
N PHE A 127 10.31 10.24 9.14
CA PHE A 127 11.23 10.65 10.19
C PHE A 127 10.55 11.10 11.48
N SER A 128 9.31 11.59 11.41
CA SER A 128 8.59 12.11 12.57
C SER A 128 7.07 12.01 12.40
N PRO A 129 6.31 11.76 13.48
CA PRO A 129 4.86 11.77 13.42
C PRO A 129 4.34 13.20 13.22
N PRO A 130 3.14 13.38 12.63
CA PRO A 130 2.45 14.66 12.66
C PRO A 130 2.06 15.02 14.09
N MET A 131 1.92 16.32 14.34
CA MET A 131 1.47 16.80 15.65
C MET A 131 0.08 16.23 15.97
N GLY A 132 -0.02 15.55 17.11
CA GLY A 132 -1.30 14.98 17.53
C GLY A 132 -1.79 13.80 16.67
N LEU A 133 -0.87 12.99 16.10
CA LEU A 133 -1.18 11.78 15.33
C LEU A 133 -2.36 10.97 15.90
N ASN A 134 -2.34 10.64 17.20
CA ASN A 134 -3.42 9.88 17.84
C ASN A 134 -4.77 10.59 17.77
N ASN A 135 -4.80 11.92 17.90
CA ASN A 135 -6.03 12.70 17.80
C ASN A 135 -6.56 12.71 16.36
N ILE A 136 -5.68 12.81 15.35
CA ILE A 136 -6.05 12.70 13.94
C ILE A 136 -6.70 11.33 13.67
N LEU A 137 -6.06 10.24 14.13
CA LEU A 137 -6.59 8.88 13.98
C LEU A 137 -7.94 8.69 14.68
N LEU A 138 -8.14 9.29 15.86
CA LEU A 138 -9.43 9.27 16.55
C LEU A 138 -10.50 10.10 15.82
N ARG A 139 -10.14 11.22 15.18
CA ARG A 139 -11.07 12.00 14.32
C ARG A 139 -11.53 11.19 13.12
N ILE A 140 -10.63 10.45 12.46
CA ILE A 140 -10.98 9.52 11.37
C ILE A 140 -12.05 8.54 11.84
N LYS A 141 -11.86 7.94 13.02
CA LYS A 141 -12.82 7.01 13.62
C LYS A 141 -14.15 7.68 13.99
N ALA A 142 -14.10 8.89 14.54
CA ALA A 142 -15.31 9.65 14.87
C ALA A 142 -16.16 9.99 13.63
N LYS A 143 -15.52 10.12 12.47
CA LYS A 143 -16.18 10.28 11.15
C LYS A 143 -16.75 8.97 10.58
N GLY A 144 -16.56 7.84 11.26
CA GLY A 144 -17.06 6.53 10.84
C GLY A 144 -16.09 5.73 9.96
N TYR A 145 -14.85 6.21 9.79
CA TYR A 145 -13.83 5.51 9.00
C TYR A 145 -12.86 4.73 9.88
N TYR A 146 -12.18 3.75 9.28
CA TYR A 146 -11.12 2.97 9.90
C TYR A 146 -9.77 3.34 9.27
N PRO A 147 -8.82 3.93 10.02
CA PRO A 147 -7.51 4.24 9.48
C PRO A 147 -6.70 2.96 9.19
N ILE A 148 -6.11 2.91 8.01
CA ILE A 148 -5.07 1.97 7.62
C ILE A 148 -3.79 2.75 7.47
N LEU A 149 -2.82 2.49 8.33
CA LEU A 149 -1.49 3.07 8.23
C LEU A 149 -0.70 2.33 7.13
N ALA A 150 -0.32 3.06 6.09
CA ALA A 150 0.51 2.56 5.00
C ALA A 150 1.92 2.26 5.50
N HIS A 151 2.52 1.18 4.98
CA HIS A 151 3.93 0.81 5.15
C HIS A 151 4.57 1.16 6.52
N PRO A 152 3.96 0.77 7.67
CA PRO A 152 4.42 1.19 8.99
C PRO A 152 5.85 0.75 9.31
N GLU A 153 6.37 -0.24 8.61
CA GLU A 153 7.78 -0.64 8.66
C GLU A 153 8.76 0.45 8.21
N ARG A 154 8.31 1.48 7.47
CA ARG A 154 9.16 2.56 6.95
C ARG A 154 9.33 3.71 7.95
N TYR A 155 8.47 3.83 8.97
CA TYR A 155 8.56 4.90 9.96
C TYR A 155 9.70 4.67 10.94
N VAL A 156 10.78 5.44 10.81
CA VAL A 156 12.00 5.29 11.62
C VAL A 156 11.74 5.58 13.09
N TYR A 157 10.83 6.52 13.37
CA TYR A 157 10.49 6.96 14.72
C TYR A 157 9.61 5.96 15.50
N MET A 158 9.00 4.96 14.84
CA MET A 158 8.10 4.01 15.49
C MET A 158 8.81 2.76 15.99
N GLY A 159 8.58 2.42 17.26
CA GLY A 159 8.97 1.17 17.92
C GLY A 159 7.78 0.30 18.31
N GLU A 160 8.06 -0.79 19.02
CA GLU A 160 7.07 -1.80 19.43
C GLU A 160 5.87 -1.20 20.20
N SER A 161 6.13 -0.29 21.15
CA SER A 161 5.08 0.35 21.93
C SER A 161 4.12 1.18 21.08
N ASP A 162 4.64 1.85 20.05
CA ASP A 162 3.82 2.66 19.14
C ASP A 162 2.88 1.78 18.33
N TYR A 163 3.39 0.66 17.78
CA TYR A 163 2.56 -0.29 17.05
C TYR A 163 1.47 -0.89 17.94
N GLN A 164 1.81 -1.29 19.18
CA GLN A 164 0.83 -1.82 20.14
C GLN A 164 -0.25 -0.79 20.47
N GLN A 165 0.12 0.48 20.67
CA GLN A 165 -0.81 1.56 20.92
C GLN A 165 -1.77 1.77 19.73
N LEU A 166 -1.23 1.85 18.51
CA LEU A 166 -2.01 2.03 17.29
C LEU A 166 -3.00 0.87 17.08
N LYS A 167 -2.56 -0.38 17.29
CA LYS A 167 -3.48 -1.54 17.27
C LYS A 167 -4.54 -1.47 18.37
N GLY A 168 -4.17 -1.02 19.57
CA GLY A 168 -5.09 -0.86 20.69
C GLY A 168 -6.23 0.12 20.42
N ILE A 169 -5.98 1.15 19.59
CA ILE A 169 -7.01 2.07 19.10
C ILE A 169 -7.64 1.64 17.77
N GLY A 170 -7.36 0.42 17.29
CA GLY A 170 -8.01 -0.18 16.11
C GLY A 170 -7.49 0.32 14.76
N VAL A 171 -6.27 0.87 14.71
CA VAL A 171 -5.59 1.20 13.45
C VAL A 171 -5.17 -0.10 12.77
N LYS A 172 -5.45 -0.21 11.47
CA LYS A 172 -5.01 -1.34 10.63
C LYS A 172 -3.68 -1.01 9.98
N PHE A 173 -2.89 -2.02 9.63
CA PHE A 173 -1.59 -1.83 8.98
C PHE A 173 -1.57 -2.47 7.59
N GLN A 174 -0.99 -1.78 6.62
CA GLN A 174 -0.73 -2.31 5.28
C GLN A 174 0.77 -2.55 5.09
N LEU A 175 1.15 -3.80 4.81
CA LEU A 175 2.52 -4.18 4.51
C LEU A 175 2.88 -3.77 3.08
N ASN A 176 3.98 -3.04 2.90
CA ASN A 176 4.62 -2.97 1.59
C ASN A 176 5.41 -4.27 1.34
N LEU A 177 4.95 -5.05 0.37
CA LEU A 177 5.51 -6.38 0.05
C LEU A 177 7.02 -6.32 -0.20
N PHE A 178 7.51 -5.24 -0.81
CA PHE A 178 8.91 -5.12 -1.21
C PHE A 178 9.85 -4.76 -0.06
N SER A 179 9.32 -4.31 1.08
CA SER A 179 10.08 -4.21 2.34
C SER A 179 10.70 -5.55 2.74
N LEU A 180 9.99 -6.67 2.53
CA LEU A 180 10.46 -8.02 2.90
C LEU A 180 11.61 -8.53 2.00
N VAL A 181 11.76 -7.96 0.80
CA VAL A 181 12.92 -8.25 -0.07
C VAL A 181 14.03 -7.21 0.03
N GLY A 182 13.85 -6.19 0.87
CA GLY A 182 14.88 -5.21 1.21
C GLY A 182 14.95 -3.99 0.30
N ALA A 183 13.86 -3.66 -0.40
CA ALA A 183 13.80 -2.48 -1.28
C ALA A 183 14.14 -1.17 -0.55
N TYR A 184 13.75 -1.07 0.72
CA TYR A 184 13.90 0.14 1.55
C TYR A 184 14.96 0.00 2.65
N GLY A 185 15.95 -0.88 2.44
CA GLY A 185 17.07 -1.09 3.36
C GLY A 185 16.87 -2.19 4.41
N VAL A 186 17.96 -2.49 5.12
CA VAL A 186 18.04 -3.64 6.04
C VAL A 186 17.16 -3.46 7.28
N GLU A 187 17.10 -2.24 7.83
CA GLU A 187 16.32 -1.98 9.03
C GLU A 187 14.81 -2.04 8.76
N THR A 188 14.34 -1.45 7.66
CA THR A 188 12.96 -1.56 7.18
C THR A 188 12.57 -3.02 6.98
N LYS A 189 13.45 -3.82 6.36
CA LYS A 189 13.21 -5.25 6.20
C LYS A 189 13.06 -5.99 7.52
N LYS A 190 13.97 -5.76 8.48
CA LYS A 190 13.89 -6.40 9.81
C LYS A 190 12.59 -6.03 10.52
N LYS A 191 12.19 -4.76 10.43
CA LYS A 191 10.94 -4.25 11.00
C LYS A 191 9.73 -4.88 10.33
N ALA A 192 9.74 -5.01 9.01
CA ALA A 192 8.68 -5.70 8.26
C ALA A 192 8.55 -7.18 8.65
N GLU A 193 9.67 -7.89 8.76
CA GLU A 193 9.68 -9.30 9.21
C GLU A 193 9.20 -9.44 10.66
N TRP A 194 9.54 -8.49 11.54
CA TRP A 194 9.08 -8.47 12.93
C TRP A 194 7.57 -8.20 13.03
N LEU A 195 7.06 -7.20 12.32
CA LEU A 195 5.62 -6.89 12.27
C LEU A 195 4.82 -8.07 11.72
N LEU A 196 5.31 -8.72 10.66
CA LEU A 196 4.69 -9.91 10.08
C LEU A 196 4.72 -11.10 11.04
N LYS A 197 5.82 -11.31 11.77
CA LYS A 197 5.94 -12.42 12.74
C LYS A 197 4.95 -12.28 13.91
N ASN A 198 4.60 -11.05 14.28
CA ASN A 198 3.68 -10.73 15.36
C ASN A 198 2.25 -10.43 14.86
N ASP A 199 1.92 -10.82 13.62
CA ASP A 199 0.57 -10.74 13.04
C ASP A 199 -0.05 -9.32 13.08
N PHE A 200 0.80 -8.28 12.95
CA PHE A 200 0.35 -6.89 13.01
C PHE A 200 -0.37 -6.41 11.75
N TYR A 201 -0.02 -6.95 10.59
CA TYR A 201 -0.54 -6.53 9.29
C TYR A 201 -1.97 -7.01 9.05
N ASN A 202 -2.72 -6.20 8.31
CA ASN A 202 -4.08 -6.48 7.88
C ASN A 202 -4.19 -6.58 6.36
N LEU A 203 -3.42 -5.77 5.64
CA LEU A 203 -3.40 -5.72 4.19
C LEU A 203 -1.96 -5.83 3.68
N MET A 204 -1.84 -6.10 2.39
CA MET A 204 -0.57 -6.16 1.68
C MET A 204 -0.71 -5.45 0.34
N GLY A 205 0.28 -4.67 -0.03
CA GLY A 205 0.30 -3.96 -1.30
C GLY A 205 1.72 -3.84 -1.84
N SER A 206 1.85 -3.46 -3.10
CA SER A 206 3.14 -3.33 -3.76
C SER A 206 3.79 -1.97 -3.55
N ASP A 207 2.98 -0.91 -3.36
CA ASP A 207 3.45 0.49 -3.28
C ASP A 207 4.30 0.85 -4.52
N ILE A 208 3.90 0.31 -5.68
CA ILE A 208 4.69 0.42 -6.89
C ILE A 208 4.45 1.73 -7.61
N HIS A 209 5.56 2.33 -8.06
CA HIS A 209 5.58 3.64 -8.72
C HIS A 209 6.05 3.58 -10.17
N ARG A 210 6.78 2.52 -10.56
CA ARG A 210 7.43 2.40 -11.88
C ARG A 210 7.52 0.95 -12.33
N LEU A 211 7.40 0.71 -13.63
CA LEU A 211 7.48 -0.64 -14.21
C LEU A 211 8.84 -1.29 -13.93
N ALA A 212 9.94 -0.56 -14.18
CA ALA A 212 11.29 -1.10 -14.02
C ALA A 212 11.56 -1.56 -12.57
N LEU A 213 11.06 -0.83 -11.58
CA LEU A 213 11.17 -1.22 -10.17
C LEU A 213 10.36 -2.49 -9.92
N TYR A 214 9.16 -2.62 -10.49
CA TYR A 214 8.32 -3.78 -10.32
C TYR A 214 9.01 -5.04 -10.86
N GLU A 215 9.53 -4.95 -12.09
CA GLU A 215 10.27 -6.03 -12.74
C GLU A 215 11.51 -6.46 -11.96
N GLU A 216 12.21 -5.51 -11.33
CA GLU A 216 13.34 -5.81 -10.46
C GLU A 216 12.88 -6.53 -9.18
N MET A 217 11.86 -5.99 -8.51
CA MET A 217 11.42 -6.48 -7.20
C MET A 217 10.82 -7.88 -7.28
N ILE A 218 10.02 -8.19 -8.31
CA ILE A 218 9.44 -9.54 -8.46
C ILE A 218 10.49 -10.63 -8.69
N ARG A 219 11.72 -10.27 -9.11
CA ARG A 219 12.85 -11.21 -9.27
C ARG A 219 13.63 -11.43 -7.97
N LYS A 220 13.45 -10.57 -6.96
CA LYS A 220 14.10 -10.74 -5.65
C LYS A 220 13.56 -12.00 -4.97
N LYS A 221 14.44 -12.63 -4.17
CA LYS A 221 14.14 -13.91 -3.53
C LYS A 221 13.71 -13.74 -2.08
N MET A 222 12.58 -14.34 -1.71
CA MET A 222 12.05 -14.39 -0.35
C MET A 222 12.22 -15.79 0.26
N GLN A 223 12.35 -15.87 1.58
CA GLN A 223 12.43 -17.17 2.28
C GLN A 223 11.06 -17.87 2.24
N LYS A 224 11.05 -19.19 2.03
CA LYS A 224 9.82 -19.98 1.93
C LYS A 224 8.88 -19.81 3.13
N ASN A 225 9.40 -19.76 4.34
CA ASN A 225 8.60 -19.57 5.57
C ASN A 225 7.92 -18.21 5.66
N ILE A 226 8.50 -17.16 5.04
CA ILE A 226 7.86 -15.85 4.96
C ILE A 226 6.72 -15.91 3.93
N LEU A 227 6.99 -16.50 2.76
CA LEU A 227 5.96 -16.72 1.72
C LEU A 227 4.76 -17.49 2.26
N GLU A 228 4.98 -18.52 3.09
CA GLU A 228 3.89 -19.29 3.70
C GLU A 228 3.02 -18.45 4.65
N ARG A 229 3.61 -17.50 5.39
CA ARG A 229 2.85 -16.56 6.24
C ARG A 229 2.06 -15.52 5.46
N LEU A 230 2.58 -15.10 4.30
CA LEU A 230 1.91 -14.09 3.48
C LEU A 230 0.64 -14.62 2.80
N LYS A 231 0.48 -15.95 2.68
CA LYS A 231 -0.71 -16.56 2.06
C LYS A 231 -2.02 -16.21 2.77
N ASP A 232 -1.95 -15.89 4.05
CA ASP A 232 -3.12 -15.50 4.86
C ASP A 232 -3.47 -14.02 4.66
N LEU A 233 -2.52 -13.19 4.20
CA LEU A 233 -2.70 -11.76 3.89
C LEU A 233 -2.98 -11.49 2.40
N SER A 234 -2.72 -12.45 1.52
CA SER A 234 -2.83 -12.29 0.06
C SER A 234 -4.24 -12.49 -0.51
N LYS A 235 -5.22 -12.83 0.32
CA LYS A 235 -6.63 -13.02 -0.05
C LYS A 235 -7.46 -11.82 0.37
#